data_AF-A0A3M0Y510-F1
#
_entry.id   AF-A0A3M0Y510-F1
#
_cell.length_a   1.000
_cell.length_b   1.000
_cell.length_c   1.000
_cell.angle_alpha   90.00
_cell.angle_beta   90.00
_cell.angle_gamma   90.00
#
_symmetry.space_group_name_H-M   'P 1'
#
loop_
_entity.id
_entity.type
_entity.pdbx_description
1 polymer ?
#
loop_
_entity_poly.entity_id
_entity_poly.type
_entity_poly.pdbx_seq_one_letter_code
_entity_poly.pdbx_strand_id
1 'polypeptide(L)'
;MAQTLPMVVTQMQPTAFSQWMRRHLKDAYSGLIVHDIDYLLYFPATRRLYLLEEKRRRGARVGPAQAVAYAALDDLLHLVNGTSRRFPHYAGSLLFYYDDATRLIRVYPHQQRAMPPTTFLKRLGAGAFPISSAWFRTIIERTRDRLWDCRGAPPYRKTEPERSALRFAPLFKSLKPHYIVAQVDWLLINYCTGLIVALGERPLKPPEKNLVLLWDRMLKQASALNRQKRCAVNPASGSVYRYLGYYELLYTPQGPYSITDCKLNQRPVTTKQLTTLLNLEDLTAWKALLTGQTTRE
;
A
#
# COMPACT_ATOMS: atom_id res chain seq x y z
N MET A 1 -35.85 -11.67 15.53
CA MET A 1 -35.86 -10.54 14.57
C MET A 1 -34.52 -9.81 14.66
N ALA A 2 -33.71 -9.81 13.61
CA ALA A 2 -32.42 -9.11 13.60
C ALA A 2 -32.63 -7.64 13.24
N GLN A 3 -32.45 -6.73 14.20
CA GLN A 3 -32.48 -5.29 13.94
C GLN A 3 -31.27 -4.91 13.07
N THR A 4 -31.52 -4.60 11.80
CA THR A 4 -30.55 -3.95 10.92
C THR A 4 -30.39 -2.50 11.35
N LEU A 5 -29.35 -2.20 12.12
CA LEU A 5 -28.95 -0.81 12.38
C LEU A 5 -28.69 -0.09 11.03
N PRO A 6 -29.23 1.12 10.83
CA PRO A 6 -28.90 1.94 9.66
C PRO A 6 -27.42 2.30 9.74
N MET A 7 -26.70 1.92 8.70
CA MET A 7 -25.28 2.14 8.60
C MET A 7 -25.06 3.51 7.96
N VAL A 8 -24.74 4.52 8.78
CA VAL A 8 -24.40 5.84 8.27
C VAL A 8 -23.03 5.74 7.60
N VAL A 9 -23.04 5.73 6.27
CA VAL A 9 -21.82 5.87 5.46
C VAL A 9 -21.51 7.36 5.41
N THR A 10 -20.68 7.86 6.32
CA THR A 10 -20.12 9.20 6.19
C THR A 10 -19.09 9.18 5.06
N GLN A 11 -19.31 9.95 4.00
CA GLN A 11 -18.26 10.29 3.05
C GLN A 11 -17.17 11.04 3.83
N MET A 12 -16.03 10.40 4.04
CA MET A 12 -14.85 11.05 4.58
C MET A 12 -14.26 11.91 3.47
N GLN A 13 -14.10 13.21 3.71
CA GLN A 13 -13.33 14.06 2.80
C GLN A 13 -11.88 13.54 2.71
N PRO A 14 -11.21 13.65 1.55
CA PRO A 14 -9.76 13.48 1.43
C PRO A 14 -8.98 14.15 2.56
N THR A 15 -7.98 13.48 3.11
CA THR A 15 -7.11 14.11 4.13
C THR A 15 -6.38 15.32 3.52
N ALA A 16 -6.04 16.31 4.35
CA ALA A 16 -5.30 17.48 3.87
C ALA A 16 -3.96 17.08 3.26
N PHE A 17 -3.30 16.05 3.80
CA PHE A 17 -2.09 15.49 3.23
C PHE A 17 -2.32 14.81 1.88
N SER A 18 -3.39 14.02 1.71
CA SER A 18 -3.70 13.42 0.41
C SER A 18 -3.92 14.48 -0.67
N GLN A 19 -4.62 15.55 -0.32
CA GLN A 19 -4.79 16.71 -1.19
C GLN A 19 -3.45 17.38 -1.49
N TRP A 20 -2.61 17.62 -0.47
CA TRP A 20 -1.27 18.19 -0.61
C TRP A 20 -0.40 17.35 -1.56
N MET A 21 -0.38 16.02 -1.42
CA MET A 21 0.40 15.13 -2.28
C MET A 21 0.09 15.33 -3.77
N ARG A 22 -1.19 15.56 -4.12
CA ARG A 22 -1.63 15.77 -5.52
C ARG A 22 -1.06 17.03 -6.16
N ARG A 23 -0.71 18.05 -5.36
CA ARG A 23 -0.13 19.30 -5.85
C ARG A 23 1.39 19.29 -5.86
N HIS A 24 1.99 18.54 -4.94
CA HIS A 24 3.42 18.67 -4.65
C HIS A 24 4.25 17.46 -5.09
N LEU A 25 3.64 16.28 -5.21
CA LEU A 25 4.34 15.07 -5.64
C LEU A 25 4.12 14.79 -7.13
N LYS A 26 5.06 14.05 -7.72
CA LYS A 26 4.94 13.52 -9.08
C LYS A 26 3.75 12.58 -9.19
N ASP A 27 3.17 12.54 -10.38
CA ASP A 27 2.13 11.57 -10.71
C ASP A 27 2.74 10.22 -11.16
N ALA A 28 1.88 9.20 -11.30
CA ALA A 28 2.30 7.84 -11.64
C ALA A 28 2.89 7.72 -13.05
N TYR A 29 2.52 8.58 -14.00
CA TYR A 29 3.13 8.60 -15.34
C TYR A 29 4.47 9.32 -15.33
N SER A 30 4.71 10.16 -14.31
CA SER A 30 5.98 10.82 -14.02
C SER A 30 6.88 10.04 -13.05
N GLY A 31 6.60 8.76 -12.81
CA GLY A 31 7.50 7.86 -12.06
C GLY A 31 7.10 7.54 -10.62
N LEU A 32 6.15 8.27 -10.02
CA LEU A 32 5.77 8.09 -8.61
C LEU A 32 4.37 7.52 -8.45
N ILE A 33 4.28 6.30 -7.94
CA ILE A 33 3.03 5.68 -7.55
C ILE A 33 2.78 5.99 -6.08
N VAL A 34 1.68 6.66 -5.78
CA VAL A 34 1.14 6.82 -4.43
C VAL A 34 -0.09 5.91 -4.34
N HIS A 35 -0.02 4.90 -3.48
CA HIS A 35 -1.03 3.86 -3.37
C HIS A 35 -1.46 3.68 -1.91
N ASP A 36 -2.75 3.56 -1.64
CA ASP A 36 -3.26 3.22 -0.32
C ASP A 36 -3.46 1.71 -0.17
N ILE A 37 -2.97 1.12 0.92
CA ILE A 37 -3.22 -0.30 1.21
C ILE A 37 -4.33 -0.36 2.24
N ASP A 38 -5.53 -0.76 1.82
CA ASP A 38 -6.70 -0.72 2.70
C ASP A 38 -6.50 -1.54 3.98
N TYR A 39 -5.96 -2.76 3.85
CA TYR A 39 -5.73 -3.63 5.01
C TYR A 39 -4.50 -4.53 4.88
N LEU A 40 -3.70 -4.56 5.95
CA LEU A 40 -2.83 -5.68 6.31
C LEU A 40 -3.64 -6.66 7.16
N LEU A 41 -3.76 -7.92 6.72
CA LEU A 41 -4.51 -8.95 7.44
C LEU A 41 -3.60 -10.09 7.85
N TYR A 42 -3.48 -10.31 9.16
CA TYR A 42 -2.66 -11.38 9.73
C TYR A 42 -3.52 -12.40 10.49
N PHE A 43 -3.34 -13.69 10.18
CA PHE A 43 -3.96 -14.80 10.89
C PHE A 43 -2.93 -15.47 11.80
N PRO A 44 -2.98 -15.26 13.12
CA PRO A 44 -1.99 -15.83 14.04
C PRO A 44 -1.94 -17.36 14.01
N ALA A 45 -3.10 -18.01 13.92
CA ALA A 45 -3.22 -19.48 13.97
C ALA A 45 -2.46 -20.18 12.83
N THR A 46 -2.55 -19.64 11.61
CA THR A 46 -1.86 -20.20 10.43
C THR A 46 -0.62 -19.41 10.04
N ARG A 47 -0.28 -18.36 10.81
CA ARG A 47 0.82 -17.44 10.57
C ARG A 47 0.85 -16.88 9.14
N ARG A 48 -0.32 -16.55 8.59
CA ARG A 48 -0.44 -16.02 7.22
C ARG A 48 -0.70 -14.53 7.22
N LEU A 49 0.00 -13.81 6.35
CA LEU A 49 -0.14 -12.37 6.13
C LEU A 49 -0.65 -12.12 4.71
N TYR A 50 -1.66 -11.26 4.58
CA TYR A 50 -2.25 -10.84 3.32
C TYR A 50 -2.25 -9.31 3.21
N LEU A 51 -2.10 -8.79 1.99
CA LEU A 51 -2.50 -7.41 1.66
C LEU A 51 -3.87 -7.47 1.03
N LEU A 52 -4.82 -6.67 1.51
CA LEU A 52 -6.15 -6.61 0.95
C LEU A 52 -6.47 -5.20 0.46
N GLU A 53 -7.07 -5.16 -0.71
CA GLU A 53 -7.64 -3.97 -1.34
C GLU A 53 -9.14 -4.15 -1.50
N GLU A 54 -9.88 -3.13 -1.10
CA GLU A 54 -11.32 -3.04 -1.19
C GLU A 54 -11.74 -2.26 -2.44
N LYS A 55 -12.64 -2.84 -3.23
CA LYS A 55 -13.27 -2.18 -4.37
C LYS A 55 -14.79 -2.09 -4.16
N ARG A 56 -15.35 -0.89 -4.23
CA ARG A 56 -16.79 -0.66 -3.94
C ARG A 56 -17.74 -0.88 -5.11
N ARG A 57 -17.22 -1.11 -6.32
CA ARG A 57 -18.04 -1.29 -7.52
C ARG A 57 -17.63 -2.53 -8.28
N ARG A 58 -18.61 -3.37 -8.61
CA ARG A 58 -18.41 -4.49 -9.54
C ARG A 58 -17.85 -3.94 -10.85
N GLY A 59 -16.68 -4.43 -11.25
CA GLY A 59 -15.99 -3.95 -12.45
C GLY A 59 -15.04 -2.77 -12.24
N ALA A 60 -14.83 -2.30 -10.99
CA ALA A 60 -13.71 -1.42 -10.71
C ALA A 60 -12.40 -2.09 -11.16
N ARG A 61 -11.72 -1.43 -12.11
CA ARG A 61 -10.48 -1.93 -12.71
C ARG A 61 -9.31 -1.58 -11.81
N VAL A 62 -8.31 -2.45 -11.79
CA VAL A 62 -6.99 -2.11 -11.28
C VAL A 62 -6.21 -1.44 -12.41
N GLY A 63 -5.75 -0.22 -12.15
CA GLY A 63 -4.91 0.51 -13.09
C GLY A 63 -3.48 -0.05 -13.14
N PRO A 64 -2.70 0.26 -14.18
CA PRO A 64 -1.32 -0.20 -14.32
C PRO A 64 -0.44 0.13 -13.11
N ALA A 65 -0.52 1.37 -12.61
CA ALA A 65 0.23 1.83 -11.43
C ALA A 65 -0.05 0.96 -10.18
N GLN A 66 -1.33 0.68 -9.90
CA GLN A 66 -1.73 -0.16 -8.78
C GLN A 66 -1.27 -1.63 -8.99
N ALA A 67 -1.33 -2.14 -10.21
CA ALA A 67 -0.82 -3.48 -10.51
C ALA A 67 0.70 -3.57 -10.31
N VAL A 68 1.46 -2.55 -10.73
CA VAL A 68 2.90 -2.44 -10.48
C VAL A 68 3.19 -2.42 -8.98
N ALA A 69 2.42 -1.67 -8.19
CA ALA A 69 2.59 -1.61 -6.74
C ALA A 69 2.42 -2.99 -6.08
N TYR A 70 1.34 -3.71 -6.38
CA TYR A 70 1.13 -5.05 -5.82
C TYR A 70 2.11 -6.08 -6.33
N ALA A 71 2.46 -6.08 -7.62
CA ALA A 71 3.47 -6.99 -8.14
C ALA A 71 4.82 -6.76 -7.45
N ALA A 72 5.21 -5.49 -7.23
CA ALA A 72 6.44 -5.16 -6.52
C ALA A 72 6.43 -5.66 -5.06
N LEU A 73 5.33 -5.46 -4.34
CA LEU A 73 5.17 -5.93 -2.96
C LEU A 73 5.13 -7.45 -2.88
N ASP A 74 4.39 -8.10 -3.78
CA ASP A 74 4.34 -9.56 -3.88
C ASP A 74 5.75 -10.11 -4.10
N ASP A 75 6.46 -9.62 -5.11
CA ASP A 75 7.80 -10.10 -5.43
C ASP A 75 8.78 -9.91 -4.27
N LEU A 76 8.73 -8.76 -3.58
CA LEU A 76 9.55 -8.53 -2.39
C LEU A 76 9.20 -9.46 -1.24
N LEU A 77 7.93 -9.50 -0.83
CA LEU A 77 7.52 -10.23 0.37
C LEU A 77 7.61 -11.75 0.21
N HIS A 78 7.51 -12.28 -1.02
CA HIS A 78 7.78 -13.69 -1.26
C HIS A 78 9.25 -14.06 -1.06
N LEU A 79 10.21 -13.13 -1.21
CA LEU A 79 11.64 -13.41 -0.95
C LEU A 79 11.94 -13.76 0.50
N VAL A 80 11.09 -13.35 1.44
CA VAL A 80 11.27 -13.63 2.88
C VAL A 80 10.48 -14.84 3.36
N ASN A 81 9.66 -15.45 2.49
CA ASN A 81 9.00 -16.70 2.82
C ASN A 81 10.04 -17.79 3.05
N GLY A 82 9.95 -18.46 4.20
CA GLY A 82 10.88 -19.54 4.58
C GLY A 82 12.27 -19.09 5.03
N THR A 83 12.62 -17.80 4.95
CA THR A 83 13.95 -17.32 5.38
C THR A 83 14.08 -17.18 6.89
N SER A 84 12.97 -17.09 7.62
CA SER A 84 12.97 -17.00 9.08
C SER A 84 11.69 -17.55 9.68
N ARG A 85 11.84 -18.40 10.70
CA ARG A 85 10.72 -18.85 11.54
C ARG A 85 10.07 -17.73 12.35
N ARG A 86 10.60 -16.50 12.35
CA ARG A 86 9.98 -15.33 13.00
C ARG A 86 9.00 -14.59 12.10
N PHE A 87 9.13 -14.71 10.78
CA PHE A 87 8.21 -14.07 9.86
C PHE A 87 6.98 -14.96 9.61
N PRO A 88 5.79 -14.34 9.45
CA PRO A 88 4.65 -15.05 8.91
C PRO A 88 4.92 -15.41 7.44
N HIS A 89 4.20 -16.41 6.96
CA HIS A 89 4.14 -16.68 5.53
C HIS A 89 3.33 -15.57 4.87
N TYR A 90 3.98 -14.78 4.02
CA TYR A 90 3.27 -13.86 3.15
C TYR A 90 2.53 -14.65 2.08
N ALA A 91 1.21 -14.55 2.10
CA ALA A 91 0.34 -15.34 1.27
C ALA A 91 -0.11 -14.61 -0.01
N GLY A 92 0.15 -13.29 -0.13
CA GLY A 92 -0.11 -12.52 -1.35
C GLY A 92 -1.05 -11.33 -1.17
N SER A 93 -1.19 -10.56 -2.25
CA SER A 93 -2.12 -9.43 -2.37
C SER A 93 -3.46 -9.84 -2.99
N LEU A 94 -4.56 -9.34 -2.44
CA LEU A 94 -5.93 -9.66 -2.88
C LEU A 94 -6.77 -8.43 -3.10
N LEU A 95 -7.67 -8.54 -4.07
CA LEU A 95 -8.76 -7.61 -4.29
C LEU A 95 -10.05 -8.27 -3.83
N PHE A 96 -10.84 -7.54 -3.06
CA PHE A 96 -12.21 -7.93 -2.76
C PHE A 96 -13.16 -6.80 -3.10
N TYR A 97 -14.38 -7.16 -3.48
CA TYR A 97 -15.40 -6.20 -3.85
C TYR A 97 -16.49 -6.19 -2.79
N TYR A 98 -16.73 -5.04 -2.20
CA TYR A 98 -17.83 -4.84 -1.26
C TYR A 98 -19.01 -4.24 -2.03
N ASP A 99 -20.14 -4.94 -2.06
CA ASP A 99 -21.38 -4.48 -2.69
C ASP A 99 -22.27 -3.85 -1.61
N ASP A 100 -22.25 -2.52 -1.54
CA ASP A 100 -23.01 -1.72 -0.55
C ASP A 100 -24.52 -2.02 -0.61
N ALA A 101 -25.07 -2.28 -1.81
CA ALA A 101 -26.50 -2.48 -2.01
C ALA A 101 -26.98 -3.83 -1.46
N THR A 102 -26.17 -4.88 -1.62
CA THR A 102 -26.53 -6.23 -1.14
C THR A 102 -25.95 -6.57 0.22
N ARG A 103 -25.04 -5.73 0.76
CA ARG A 103 -24.18 -6.05 1.92
C ARG A 103 -23.42 -7.38 1.75
N LEU A 104 -23.31 -7.88 0.53
CA LEU A 104 -22.56 -9.08 0.20
C LEU A 104 -21.16 -8.66 -0.20
N ILE A 105 -20.18 -9.37 0.36
CA ILE A 105 -18.82 -9.24 -0.14
C ILE A 105 -18.67 -10.19 -1.29
N ARG A 106 -18.48 -9.64 -2.47
CA ARG A 106 -18.07 -10.42 -3.62
C ARG A 106 -16.56 -10.42 -3.62
N VAL A 107 -15.97 -11.38 -2.93
CA VAL A 107 -14.55 -11.59 -3.05
C VAL A 107 -14.32 -12.27 -4.38
N TYR A 108 -13.57 -11.59 -5.23
CA TYR A 108 -13.11 -12.13 -6.49
C TYR A 108 -11.61 -12.36 -6.35
N PRO A 109 -11.15 -13.36 -5.56
CA PRO A 109 -9.76 -13.77 -5.66
C PRO A 109 -9.60 -14.27 -7.09
N HIS A 110 -8.96 -13.47 -7.94
CA HIS A 110 -8.79 -13.77 -9.37
C HIS A 110 -10.12 -14.05 -10.10
N GLN A 111 -11.18 -13.26 -9.82
CA GLN A 111 -12.51 -13.37 -10.49
C GLN A 111 -13.36 -14.61 -10.14
N GLN A 112 -13.07 -15.31 -9.03
CA GLN A 112 -13.93 -16.42 -8.58
C GLN A 112 -15.26 -15.97 -7.94
N ARG A 113 -16.21 -16.91 -7.84
CA ARG A 113 -17.61 -16.72 -7.40
C ARG A 113 -17.73 -15.91 -6.08
N ALA A 114 -18.78 -15.11 -6.00
CA ALA A 114 -19.16 -14.38 -4.79
C ALA A 114 -19.37 -15.34 -3.59
N MET A 115 -19.02 -14.90 -2.38
CA MET A 115 -19.19 -15.70 -1.16
C MET A 115 -19.40 -14.83 0.08
N PRO A 116 -20.09 -15.31 1.13
CA PRO A 116 -20.28 -14.53 2.33
C PRO A 116 -18.95 -14.11 2.99
N PRO A 117 -18.89 -12.94 3.64
CA PRO A 117 -17.68 -12.43 4.27
C PRO A 117 -17.03 -13.38 5.29
N THR A 118 -17.86 -14.01 6.11
CA THR A 118 -17.45 -14.99 7.12
C THR A 118 -16.78 -16.21 6.48
N THR A 119 -17.34 -16.68 5.36
CA THR A 119 -16.81 -17.80 4.59
C THR A 119 -15.48 -17.43 3.96
N PHE A 120 -15.36 -16.22 3.41
CA PHE A 120 -14.11 -15.72 2.88
C PHE A 120 -13.01 -15.66 3.93
N LEU A 121 -13.25 -15.03 5.09
CA LEU A 121 -12.23 -14.94 6.14
C LEU A 121 -11.85 -16.31 6.69
N LYS A 122 -12.82 -17.22 6.86
CA LYS A 122 -12.53 -18.61 7.26
C LYS A 122 -11.63 -19.31 6.26
N ARG A 123 -11.91 -19.17 4.96
CA ARG A 123 -11.09 -19.75 3.88
C ARG A 123 -9.70 -19.11 3.78
N LEU A 124 -9.58 -17.79 3.99
CA LEU A 124 -8.27 -17.12 4.07
C LEU A 124 -7.45 -17.62 5.25
N GLY A 125 -8.08 -17.72 6.42
CA GLY A 125 -7.44 -18.24 7.63
C GLY A 125 -6.95 -19.67 7.44
N ALA A 126 -7.77 -20.53 6.82
CA ALA A 126 -7.42 -21.90 6.45
C ALA A 126 -6.40 -21.99 5.29
N GLY A 127 -6.09 -20.87 4.64
CA GLY A 127 -5.15 -20.86 3.53
C GLY A 127 -5.67 -21.45 2.22
N ALA A 128 -6.99 -21.53 2.06
CA ALA A 128 -7.67 -22.19 0.96
C ALA A 128 -7.76 -21.35 -0.34
N PHE A 129 -6.99 -20.26 -0.43
CA PHE A 129 -6.89 -19.45 -1.63
C PHE A 129 -5.45 -19.51 -2.14
N PRO A 130 -5.21 -20.13 -3.31
CA PRO A 130 -3.96 -19.93 -4.02
C PRO A 130 -3.96 -18.48 -4.54
N ILE A 131 -3.03 -17.67 -4.04
CA ILE A 131 -2.87 -16.29 -4.50
C ILE A 131 -1.63 -16.27 -5.37
N SER A 132 -1.81 -15.84 -6.62
CA SER A 132 -0.72 -15.69 -7.56
C SER A 132 -0.60 -14.23 -7.97
N SER A 133 0.63 -13.72 -8.02
CA SER A 133 0.94 -12.40 -8.59
C SER A 133 0.74 -12.36 -10.11
N ALA A 134 0.50 -13.51 -10.75
CA ALA A 134 0.31 -13.63 -12.21
C ALA A 134 -0.78 -12.69 -12.75
N TRP A 135 -1.83 -12.43 -11.97
CA TRP A 135 -2.90 -11.53 -12.41
C TRP A 135 -2.42 -10.07 -12.52
N PHE A 136 -1.70 -9.56 -11.53
CA PHE A 136 -1.09 -8.23 -11.61
C PHE A 136 -0.09 -8.15 -12.76
N ARG A 137 0.71 -9.22 -12.96
CA ARG A 137 1.63 -9.33 -14.10
C ARG A 137 0.93 -9.28 -15.45
N THR A 138 -0.22 -9.95 -15.58
CA THR A 138 -1.03 -9.89 -16.81
C THR A 138 -1.48 -8.47 -17.13
N ILE A 139 -1.87 -7.69 -16.11
CA ILE A 139 -2.23 -6.28 -16.30
C ILE A 139 -1.02 -5.48 -16.75
N ILE A 140 0.12 -5.66 -16.07
CA ILE A 140 1.39 -4.99 -16.39
C ILE A 140 1.80 -5.29 -17.84
N GLU A 141 1.80 -6.55 -18.26
CA GLU A 141 2.21 -6.97 -19.60
C GLU A 141 1.32 -6.33 -20.67
N ARG A 142 -0.01 -6.32 -20.45
CA ARG A 142 -0.98 -5.70 -21.37
C ARG A 142 -0.91 -4.18 -21.44
N THR A 143 -0.22 -3.54 -20.49
CA THR A 143 -0.15 -2.07 -20.38
C THR A 143 1.29 -1.56 -20.38
N ARG A 144 2.25 -2.43 -20.71
CA ARG A 144 3.68 -2.16 -20.61
C ARG A 144 4.13 -1.00 -21.50
N ASP A 145 3.55 -0.92 -22.69
CA ASP A 145 3.74 0.16 -23.67
C ASP A 145 3.29 1.54 -23.15
N ARG A 146 2.41 1.56 -22.14
CA ARG A 146 1.91 2.77 -21.50
C ARG A 146 2.64 3.13 -20.21
N LEU A 147 3.52 2.25 -19.71
CA LEU A 147 4.37 2.54 -18.57
C LEU A 147 5.58 3.32 -19.06
N TRP A 148 5.85 4.45 -18.42
CA TRP A 148 7.05 5.22 -18.72
C TRP A 148 8.28 4.41 -18.31
N ASP A 149 9.28 4.31 -19.19
CA ASP A 149 10.54 3.63 -18.91
C ASP A 149 11.55 4.52 -18.18
N CYS A 150 11.10 5.72 -17.77
CA CYS A 150 11.90 6.72 -17.06
C CYS A 150 13.00 7.37 -17.90
N ARG A 151 12.92 7.26 -19.22
CA ARG A 151 13.82 7.95 -20.16
C ARG A 151 13.05 9.02 -20.93
N GLY A 152 13.70 10.16 -21.17
CA GLY A 152 13.08 11.30 -21.86
C GLY A 152 11.95 11.94 -21.05
N ALA A 153 10.94 12.47 -21.75
CA ALA A 153 9.75 13.03 -21.12
C ALA A 153 8.69 11.95 -20.86
N PRO A 154 7.92 12.02 -19.76
CA PRO A 154 6.82 11.09 -19.52
C PRO A 154 5.74 11.25 -20.60
N PRO A 155 5.11 10.15 -21.04
CA PRO A 155 4.17 10.16 -22.17
C PRO A 155 2.87 10.89 -21.84
N TYR A 156 2.51 10.98 -20.56
CA TYR A 156 1.30 11.64 -20.07
C TYR A 156 1.59 12.31 -18.73
N ARG A 157 0.78 13.31 -18.36
CA ARG A 157 0.70 13.84 -17.00
C ARG A 157 -0.73 13.68 -16.52
N LYS A 158 -0.97 12.76 -15.59
CA LYS A 158 -2.33 12.50 -15.10
C LYS A 158 -2.34 12.05 -13.65
N THR A 159 -3.02 12.82 -12.81
CA THR A 159 -3.34 12.46 -11.43
C THR A 159 -4.80 12.04 -11.35
N GLU A 160 -5.08 10.78 -11.02
CA GLU A 160 -6.45 10.29 -10.83
C GLU A 160 -7.09 10.92 -9.58
N PRO A 161 -8.38 11.30 -9.58
CA PRO A 161 -9.06 11.85 -8.42
C PRO A 161 -9.08 10.85 -7.25
N GLU A 162 -9.09 11.36 -6.02
CA GLU A 162 -9.12 10.50 -4.83
C GLU A 162 -10.46 9.83 -4.72
N ARG A 163 -10.44 8.51 -4.56
CA ARG A 163 -11.65 7.72 -4.31
C ARG A 163 -11.63 7.07 -2.93
N SER A 164 -10.61 7.37 -2.13
CA SER A 164 -10.33 6.86 -0.78
C SER A 164 -11.28 7.41 0.29
N ALA A 165 -12.26 8.24 -0.09
CA ALA A 165 -13.24 8.91 0.78
C ALA A 165 -14.12 7.99 1.64
N LEU A 166 -13.91 6.67 1.56
CA LEU A 166 -14.77 5.69 2.16
C LEU A 166 -13.95 4.47 2.65
N ARG A 167 -13.07 4.71 3.63
CA ARG A 167 -12.33 3.65 4.34
C ARG A 167 -13.23 3.00 5.40
N PHE A 168 -12.95 1.74 5.75
CA PHE A 168 -13.71 0.89 6.68
C PHE A 168 -15.01 0.29 6.13
N ALA A 169 -14.90 -0.70 5.25
CA ALA A 169 -15.95 -1.71 5.20
C ALA A 169 -16.21 -2.24 6.63
N PRO A 170 -17.47 -2.37 7.05
CA PRO A 170 -17.85 -3.00 8.32
C PRO A 170 -17.31 -4.43 8.48
N LEU A 171 -16.88 -5.03 7.37
CA LEU A 171 -16.37 -6.39 7.24
C LEU A 171 -15.51 -6.84 8.42
N PHE A 172 -14.47 -6.09 8.75
CA PHE A 172 -13.48 -6.54 9.72
C PHE A 172 -13.85 -6.22 11.18
N LYS A 173 -14.90 -5.43 11.41
CA LYS A 173 -15.37 -5.09 12.76
C LYS A 173 -16.14 -6.25 13.41
N SER A 174 -16.82 -7.09 12.63
CA SER A 174 -17.72 -8.12 13.14
C SER A 174 -17.13 -9.53 13.33
N LEU A 175 -15.87 -9.78 12.93
CA LEU A 175 -15.29 -11.14 12.88
C LEU A 175 -14.03 -11.33 13.73
N LYS A 176 -13.79 -10.46 14.72
CA LYS A 176 -12.78 -10.66 15.77
C LYS A 176 -13.16 -11.89 16.63
N PRO A 177 -12.21 -12.71 17.13
CA PRO A 177 -10.78 -12.41 17.33
C PRO A 177 -9.78 -13.19 16.43
N HIS A 178 -10.22 -13.83 15.35
CA HIS A 178 -9.38 -14.79 14.62
C HIS A 178 -8.23 -14.20 13.78
N TYR A 179 -8.15 -12.88 13.66
CA TYR A 179 -7.16 -12.18 12.86
C TYR A 179 -6.82 -10.81 13.46
N ILE A 180 -5.67 -10.26 13.04
CA ILE A 180 -5.22 -8.91 13.34
C ILE A 180 -5.30 -8.10 12.05
N VAL A 181 -5.86 -6.90 12.13
CA VAL A 181 -5.92 -5.93 11.03
C VAL A 181 -5.08 -4.73 11.38
N ALA A 182 -4.33 -4.25 10.40
CA ALA A 182 -3.66 -2.96 10.44
C ALA A 182 -3.91 -2.21 9.13
N GLN A 183 -3.80 -0.89 9.17
CA GLN A 183 -3.83 -0.06 7.98
C GLN A 183 -2.49 0.63 7.78
N VAL A 184 -2.10 0.79 6.53
CA VAL A 184 -0.97 1.62 6.13
C VAL A 184 -1.55 2.69 5.22
N ASP A 185 -1.47 3.96 5.64
CA ASP A 185 -2.21 5.03 4.97
C ASP A 185 -1.71 5.24 3.55
N TRP A 186 -0.38 5.18 3.35
CA TRP A 186 0.26 5.38 2.05
C TRP A 186 1.45 4.47 1.82
N LEU A 187 1.56 3.99 0.59
CA LEU A 187 2.73 3.38 0.01
C LEU A 187 3.18 4.24 -1.17
N LEU A 188 4.40 4.75 -1.10
CA LEU A 188 5.01 5.52 -2.17
C LEU A 188 6.06 4.65 -2.84
N ILE A 189 5.97 4.51 -4.16
CA ILE A 189 6.91 3.76 -4.99
C ILE A 189 7.34 4.68 -6.13
N ASN A 190 8.60 5.10 -6.13
CA ASN A 190 9.18 5.65 -7.34
C ASN A 190 9.78 4.51 -8.14
N TYR A 191 9.10 4.12 -9.21
CA TYR A 191 9.52 2.96 -9.98
C TYR A 191 10.67 3.26 -10.95
N CYS A 192 11.01 4.54 -11.15
CA CYS A 192 12.22 4.94 -11.86
C CYS A 192 13.46 4.69 -11.02
N THR A 193 13.42 5.02 -9.73
CA THR A 193 14.56 4.78 -8.82
C THR A 193 14.49 3.42 -8.13
N GLY A 194 13.32 2.79 -8.12
CA GLY A 194 13.03 1.58 -7.37
C GLY A 194 12.81 1.82 -5.87
N LEU A 195 12.79 3.06 -5.40
CA LEU A 195 12.65 3.37 -3.98
C LEU A 195 11.19 3.19 -3.50
N ILE A 196 11.02 2.62 -2.31
CA ILE A 196 9.72 2.37 -1.69
C ILE A 196 9.71 2.88 -0.24
N VAL A 197 8.67 3.61 0.13
CA VAL A 197 8.40 4.07 1.50
C VAL A 197 6.95 3.77 1.87
N ALA A 198 6.71 3.42 3.13
CA ALA A 198 5.38 3.38 3.71
C ALA A 198 5.20 4.53 4.70
N LEU A 199 4.03 5.15 4.70
CA LEU A 199 3.67 6.22 5.64
C LEU A 199 2.38 5.89 6.40
N GLY A 200 2.33 6.34 7.65
CA GLY A 200 1.09 6.48 8.41
C GLY A 200 0.87 7.93 8.81
N GLU A 201 -0.34 8.44 8.66
CA GLU A 201 -0.76 9.80 9.06
C GLU A 201 -1.24 9.86 10.51
N ARG A 202 -1.21 8.72 11.21
CA ARG A 202 -1.67 8.61 12.60
C ARG A 202 -0.75 7.72 13.43
N PRO A 203 -0.62 7.98 14.74
CA PRO A 203 -0.01 7.05 15.66
C PRO A 203 -0.73 5.71 15.65
N LEU A 204 0.05 4.63 15.44
CA LEU A 204 -0.48 3.27 15.48
C LEU A 204 -0.66 2.80 16.92
N LYS A 205 -1.78 2.15 17.22
CA LYS A 205 -2.05 1.53 18.53
C LYS A 205 -1.90 0.02 18.45
N PRO A 206 -1.51 -0.69 19.53
CA PRO A 206 -1.61 -2.15 19.56
C PRO A 206 -3.05 -2.63 19.33
N PRO A 207 -3.28 -3.77 18.64
CA PRO A 207 -2.29 -4.68 18.04
C PRO A 207 -1.80 -4.27 16.65
N GLU A 208 -2.42 -3.26 16.02
CA GLU A 208 -2.08 -2.78 14.67
C GLU A 208 -0.61 -2.37 14.56
N LYS A 209 -0.09 -1.62 15.56
CA LYS A 209 1.33 -1.23 15.62
C LYS A 209 2.28 -2.43 15.48
N ASN A 210 1.97 -3.54 16.15
CA ASN A 210 2.82 -4.74 16.11
C ASN A 210 2.83 -5.38 14.73
N LEU A 211 1.68 -5.36 14.05
CA LEU A 211 1.53 -5.90 12.70
C LEU A 211 2.26 -5.02 11.67
N VAL A 212 2.12 -3.70 11.72
CA VAL A 212 2.86 -2.80 10.81
C VAL A 212 4.37 -2.93 11.01
N LEU A 213 4.85 -2.98 12.26
CA LEU A 213 6.28 -3.18 12.54
C LEU A 213 6.78 -4.55 12.08
N LEU A 214 5.95 -5.59 12.13
CA LEU A 214 6.28 -6.90 11.58
C LEU A 214 6.42 -6.84 10.06
N TRP A 215 5.46 -6.22 9.38
CA TRP A 215 5.48 -6.02 7.93
C TRP A 215 6.66 -5.15 7.48
N ASP A 216 6.98 -4.07 8.20
CA ASP A 216 8.15 -3.22 7.95
C ASP A 216 9.46 -4.01 8.02
N ARG A 217 9.62 -4.89 9.04
CA ARG A 217 10.79 -5.78 9.15
C ARG A 217 10.86 -6.79 8.00
N MET A 218 9.73 -7.35 7.58
CA MET A 218 9.67 -8.25 6.43
C MET A 218 10.12 -7.54 5.15
N LEU A 219 9.62 -6.33 4.87
CA LEU A 219 10.02 -5.56 3.69
C LEU A 219 11.50 -5.13 3.74
N LYS A 220 12.02 -4.75 4.91
CA LYS A 220 13.45 -4.45 5.08
C LYS A 220 14.33 -5.66 4.76
N GLN A 221 13.96 -6.85 5.27
CA GLN A 221 14.67 -8.08 4.94
C GLN A 221 14.55 -8.43 3.45
N ALA A 222 13.35 -8.32 2.88
CA ALA A 222 13.10 -8.56 1.46
C ALA A 222 13.96 -7.64 0.58
N SER A 223 14.00 -6.35 0.90
CA SER A 223 14.83 -5.34 0.23
C SER A 223 16.33 -5.66 0.32
N ALA A 224 16.80 -6.17 1.46
CA ALA A 224 18.18 -6.64 1.60
C ALA A 224 18.49 -7.84 0.68
N LEU A 225 17.60 -8.84 0.64
CA LEU A 225 17.74 -10.00 -0.25
C LEU A 225 17.64 -9.61 -1.73
N ASN A 226 16.73 -8.69 -2.06
CA ASN A 226 16.48 -8.27 -3.43
C ASN A 226 17.66 -7.48 -4.03
N ARG A 227 18.45 -6.80 -3.21
CA ARG A 227 19.70 -6.16 -3.66
C ARG A 227 20.69 -7.17 -4.26
N GLN A 228 20.69 -8.41 -3.76
CA GLN A 228 21.55 -9.48 -4.24
C GLN A 228 20.89 -10.26 -5.38
N LYS A 229 19.64 -10.68 -5.19
CA LYS A 229 18.94 -11.57 -6.13
C LYS A 229 18.33 -10.86 -7.33
N ARG A 230 18.01 -9.57 -7.20
CA ARG A 230 17.34 -8.75 -8.23
C ARG A 230 16.06 -9.37 -8.80
N CYS A 231 15.27 -10.04 -7.96
CA CYS A 231 14.03 -10.71 -8.39
C CYS A 231 12.85 -9.74 -8.53
N ALA A 232 12.80 -8.70 -7.68
CA ALA A 232 11.75 -7.67 -7.73
C ALA A 232 12.33 -6.42 -8.41
N VAL A 233 11.99 -6.25 -9.69
CA VAL A 233 12.39 -5.11 -10.51
C VAL A 233 11.17 -4.47 -11.16
N ASN A 234 11.26 -3.17 -11.45
CA ASN A 234 10.23 -2.55 -12.26
C ASN A 234 10.25 -3.10 -13.69
N PRO A 235 9.10 -3.50 -14.25
CA PRO A 235 9.00 -4.10 -15.59
C PRO A 235 9.33 -3.15 -16.76
N ALA A 236 9.30 -1.84 -16.56
CA ALA A 236 9.58 -0.83 -17.58
C ALA A 236 11.01 -0.28 -17.45
N SER A 237 11.39 0.24 -16.28
CA SER A 237 12.72 0.85 -16.05
C SER A 237 13.81 -0.16 -15.72
N GLY A 238 13.47 -1.38 -15.29
CA GLY A 238 14.42 -2.38 -14.80
C GLY A 238 15.02 -2.07 -13.42
N SER A 239 14.57 -0.99 -12.76
CA SER A 239 15.09 -0.58 -11.46
C SER A 239 14.75 -1.59 -10.37
N VAL A 240 15.76 -1.94 -9.56
CA VAL A 240 15.62 -2.90 -8.45
C VAL A 240 14.89 -2.24 -7.30
N TYR A 241 13.80 -2.85 -6.85
CA TYR A 241 13.03 -2.32 -5.74
C TYR A 241 13.80 -2.36 -4.41
N ARG A 242 13.79 -1.23 -3.69
CA ARG A 242 14.48 -0.99 -2.42
C ARG A 242 13.53 -0.29 -1.45
N TYR A 243 13.15 -1.01 -0.41
CA TYR A 243 12.35 -0.47 0.68
C TYR A 243 13.21 0.29 1.69
N LEU A 244 12.79 1.51 2.02
CA LEU A 244 13.49 2.44 2.93
C LEU A 244 12.94 2.42 4.35
N GLY A 245 11.69 2.00 4.53
CA GLY A 245 11.06 1.89 5.85
C GLY A 245 9.66 2.49 5.94
N TYR A 246 9.06 2.26 7.09
CA TYR A 246 7.82 2.89 7.54
C TYR A 246 8.12 4.15 8.34
N TYR A 247 7.38 5.23 8.07
CA TYR A 247 7.50 6.50 8.78
C TYR A 247 6.12 7.01 9.22
N GLU A 248 6.06 7.50 10.45
CA GLU A 248 4.92 8.26 10.95
C GLU A 248 5.06 9.71 10.49
N LEU A 249 4.07 10.20 9.76
CA LEU A 249 3.96 11.59 9.34
C LEU A 249 2.98 12.31 10.26
N LEU A 250 3.47 13.35 10.93
CA LEU A 250 2.66 14.29 11.68
C LEU A 250 2.68 15.64 10.97
N TYR A 251 1.55 16.33 10.93
CA TYR A 251 1.43 17.64 10.31
C TYR A 251 0.23 18.41 10.89
N THR A 252 0.25 19.72 10.76
CA THR A 252 -0.89 20.59 11.07
C THR A 252 -1.59 20.97 9.76
N PRO A 253 -2.89 20.65 9.57
CA PRO A 253 -3.62 21.09 8.39
C PRO A 253 -3.92 22.60 8.47
N GLN A 254 -3.62 23.34 7.40
CA GLN A 254 -3.97 24.77 7.28
C GLN A 254 -5.13 25.01 6.29
N GLY A 255 -5.67 23.94 5.72
CA GLY A 255 -6.76 23.97 4.76
C GLY A 255 -6.60 22.89 3.69
N PRO A 256 -7.48 22.89 2.68
CA PRO A 256 -7.31 22.05 1.50
C PRO A 256 -5.93 22.27 0.88
N TYR A 257 -5.21 21.18 0.61
CA TYR A 257 -3.89 21.20 -0.04
C TYR A 257 -2.75 21.90 0.71
N SER A 258 -2.93 22.29 1.99
CA SER A 258 -1.91 23.00 2.76
C SER A 258 -1.66 22.33 4.11
N ILE A 259 -0.39 22.07 4.40
CA ILE A 259 0.08 21.46 5.65
C ILE A 259 1.29 22.26 6.19
N THR A 260 1.40 22.35 7.51
CA THR A 260 2.53 22.95 8.24
C THR A 260 3.05 22.02 9.33
N ASP A 261 4.11 22.43 10.03
CA ASP A 261 4.68 21.73 11.20
C ASP A 261 4.95 20.24 10.96
N CYS A 262 5.43 19.92 9.75
CA CYS A 262 5.61 18.54 9.32
C CYS A 262 6.73 17.86 10.13
N LYS A 263 6.47 16.62 10.56
CA LYS A 263 7.44 15.76 11.23
C LYS A 263 7.39 14.36 10.65
N LEU A 264 8.55 13.80 10.34
CA LEU A 264 8.71 12.37 9.99
C LEU A 264 9.36 11.65 11.17
N ASN A 265 8.67 10.69 11.78
CA ASN A 265 9.10 10.01 13.01
C ASN A 265 9.56 11.01 14.08
N GLN A 266 8.73 12.03 14.37
CA GLN A 266 9.02 13.13 15.30
C GLN A 266 10.13 14.12 14.87
N ARG A 267 10.88 13.85 13.79
CA ARG A 267 11.89 14.78 13.28
C ARG A 267 11.25 15.87 12.43
N PRO A 268 11.43 17.16 12.76
CA PRO A 268 10.93 18.26 11.94
C PRO A 268 11.47 18.22 10.52
N VAL A 269 10.60 18.46 9.54
CA VAL A 269 10.96 18.61 8.12
C VAL A 269 10.16 19.77 7.52
N THR A 270 10.78 20.54 6.64
CA THR A 270 10.04 21.57 5.87
C THR A 270 9.17 20.90 4.80
N THR A 271 8.17 21.61 4.28
CA THR A 271 7.35 21.11 3.17
C THR A 271 8.19 20.88 1.91
N LYS A 272 9.21 21.72 1.65
CA LYS A 272 10.18 21.50 0.56
C LYS A 272 10.96 20.19 0.76
N GLN A 273 11.50 19.97 1.96
CA GLN A 273 12.21 18.72 2.29
C GLN A 273 11.27 17.51 2.16
N LEU A 274 10.04 17.61 2.64
CA LEU A 274 9.04 16.56 2.53
C LEU A 274 8.75 16.22 1.07
N THR A 275 8.56 17.21 0.21
CA THR A 275 8.38 17.00 -1.24
C THR A 275 9.57 16.27 -1.85
N THR A 276 10.80 16.70 -1.56
CA THR A 276 12.02 16.03 -2.06
C THR A 276 12.09 14.58 -1.59
N LEU A 277 11.84 14.32 -0.31
CA LEU A 277 11.88 12.98 0.28
C LEU A 277 10.81 12.08 -0.34
N LEU A 278 9.56 12.56 -0.42
CA LEU A 278 8.42 11.75 -0.84
C LEU A 278 8.31 11.55 -2.36
N ASN A 279 9.00 12.33 -3.18
CA ASN A 279 9.19 12.01 -4.59
C ASN A 279 10.14 10.83 -4.82
N LEU A 280 10.92 10.43 -3.80
CA LEU A 280 11.77 9.24 -3.80
C LEU A 280 12.76 9.20 -4.98
N GLU A 281 13.32 10.36 -5.33
CA GLU A 281 14.28 10.50 -6.44
C GLU A 281 15.73 10.31 -6.01
N ASP A 282 16.01 10.60 -4.74
CA ASP A 282 17.36 10.57 -4.21
C ASP A 282 17.41 9.79 -2.89
N LEU A 283 18.19 8.69 -2.91
CA LEU A 283 18.47 7.90 -1.72
C LEU A 283 19.32 8.67 -0.70
N THR A 284 20.13 9.63 -1.14
CA THR A 284 21.03 10.42 -0.29
C THR A 284 20.24 11.33 0.63
N ALA A 285 19.20 12.00 0.11
CA ALA A 285 18.25 12.76 0.93
C ALA A 285 17.64 11.93 2.08
N TRP A 286 17.24 10.69 1.80
CA TRP A 286 16.74 9.77 2.84
C TRP A 286 17.81 9.36 3.84
N LYS A 287 19.04 9.07 3.38
CA LYS A 287 20.15 8.76 4.29
C LYS A 287 20.45 9.92 5.22
N ALA A 288 20.48 11.16 4.72
CA ALA A 288 20.68 12.36 5.51
C ALA A 288 19.61 12.54 6.60
N LEU A 289 18.34 12.29 6.24
CA LEU A 289 17.23 12.26 7.21
C LEU A 289 17.40 11.15 8.27
N LEU A 290 17.94 9.99 7.89
CA LEU A 290 18.13 8.87 8.81
C LEU A 290 19.36 9.03 9.73
N THR A 291 20.43 9.65 9.26
CA THR A 291 21.71 9.75 10.01
C THR A 291 21.81 11.01 10.85
N GLY A 292 20.83 11.91 10.81
CA GLY A 292 20.94 13.21 11.49
C GLY A 292 21.75 14.24 10.70
N GLN A 293 22.54 13.83 9.70
CA GLN A 293 23.41 14.72 8.93
C GLN A 293 22.58 15.58 7.99
N THR A 294 22.55 16.89 8.21
CA THR A 294 22.01 17.85 7.24
C THR A 294 22.92 17.87 6.03
N THR A 295 22.39 17.54 4.84
CA THR A 295 23.02 17.89 3.56
C THR A 295 23.13 19.40 3.54
N ARG A 296 24.36 19.93 3.61
CA ARG A 296 24.61 21.34 3.34
C ARG A 296 24.18 21.59 1.88
N GLU A 297 23.13 22.38 1.69
CA GLU A 297 22.77 22.97 0.39
C GLU A 297 23.91 23.90 -0.07
#